data_AF-A0A485C585-F1
#
_entry.id   AF-A0A485C585-F1
#
_cell.length_a   1.000
_cell.length_b   1.000
_cell.length_c   1.000
_cell.angle_alpha   90.00
_cell.angle_beta   90.00
_cell.angle_gamma   90.00
#
_symmetry.space_group_name_H-M   'P 1'
#
loop_
_entity.id
_entity.type
_entity.pdbx_description
1 polymer ?
#
loop_
_entity_poly.entity_id
_entity_poly.type
_entity_poly.pdbx_seq_one_letter_code
_entity_poly.pdbx_strand_id
1 'polypeptide(L)' 'MTRVNIIKGLGPVLQIAEGWSVELPKAMHDQLDARTNSTWPTTWFAPRLHRQRARLPTSIR' A
#
# COMPACT_ATOMS: atom_id res chain seq x y z
N MET A 1 4.72 5.49 2.02
CA MET A 1 5.08 4.09 2.36
C MET A 1 6.34 3.68 1.60
N THR A 2 7.32 3.08 2.29
CA THR A 2 8.53 2.54 1.66
C THR A 2 8.80 1.12 2.15
N ARG A 3 9.40 0.29 1.29
CA ARG A 3 9.81 -1.07 1.65
C ARG A 3 11.06 -1.49 0.89
N VAL A 4 12.06 -1.98 1.62
CA VAL A 4 13.23 -2.66 1.06
C VAL A 4 12.94 -4.16 1.02
N ASN A 5 13.22 -4.78 -0.13
CA ASN A 5 13.15 -6.23 -0.30
C ASN A 5 14.47 -6.73 -0.90
N ILE A 6 14.87 -7.95 -0.54
CA ILE A 6 16.01 -8.63 -1.15
C ILE A 6 15.44 -9.72 -2.05
N ILE A 7 15.67 -9.61 -3.36
CA ILE A 7 15.17 -10.58 -4.34
C ILE A 7 16.32 -11.50 -4.76
N LYS A 8 16.16 -12.81 -4.57
CA LYS A 8 17.17 -13.81 -4.94
C LYS A 8 17.54 -13.66 -6.43
N GLY A 9 18.82 -13.51 -6.71
CA GLY A 9 19.35 -13.37 -8.08
C GLY A 9 19.31 -11.95 -8.65
N LEU A 10 18.61 -11.00 -8.01
CA LEU A 10 18.59 -9.59 -8.41
C LEU A 10 19.31 -8.68 -7.40
N GLY A 11 19.24 -9.01 -6.12
CA GLY A 11 19.78 -8.20 -5.03
C GLY A 11 18.72 -7.31 -4.37
N PRO A 12 19.14 -6.24 -3.66
CA PRO A 12 18.23 -5.36 -2.93
C PRO A 12 17.44 -4.44 -3.88
N VAL A 13 16.16 -4.29 -3.61
CA VAL A 13 15.23 -3.43 -4.37
C VAL A 13 14.43 -2.57 -3.39
N LEU A 14 14.19 -1.31 -3.76
CA LEU A 14 13.40 -0.35 -2.97
C LEU A 14 12.07 -0.04 -3.66
N GLN A 15 10.98 -0.16 -2.91
CA GLN A 15 9.63 0.25 -3.30
C GLN A 15 9.26 1.54 -2.57
N ILE A 16 8.68 2.50 -3.31
CA ILE A 16 8.22 3.79 -2.79
C ILE A 16 6.80 4.05 -3.30
N ALA A 17 5.90 4.38 -2.37
CA ALA A 17 4.55 4.85 -2.66
C ALA A 17 4.26 6.11 -1.84
N GLU A 18 4.23 7.27 -2.50
CA GLU A 18 3.79 8.54 -1.93
C GLU A 18 2.26 8.59 -1.84
N GLY A 19 1.73 9.35 -0.89
CA GLY A 19 0.29 9.46 -0.66
C GLY A 19 -0.02 10.20 0.64
N TRP A 20 -1.27 10.08 1.09
CA TRP A 20 -1.78 10.79 2.26
C TRP A 20 -2.45 9.84 3.25
N SER A 21 -2.40 10.19 4.53
CA SER A 21 -3.35 9.64 5.51
C SER A 21 -4.71 10.27 5.27
N VAL A 22 -5.77 9.47 5.32
CA VAL A 22 -7.14 9.92 5.11
C VAL A 22 -8.00 9.65 6.33
N GLU A 23 -8.94 10.55 6.58
CA GLU A 23 -9.97 10.35 7.59
C GLU A 23 -11.23 9.82 6.92
N LEU A 24 -11.74 8.69 7.42
CA LEU A 24 -12.99 8.10 6.94
C LEU A 24 -14.14 8.53 7.84
N PRO A 25 -15.37 8.69 7.31
CA PRO A 25 -16.55 8.87 8.15
C PRO A 25 -16.64 7.77 9.21
N LYS A 26 -17.00 8.14 10.45
CA LYS A 26 -16.98 7.25 11.62
C LYS A 26 -17.63 5.88 11.37
N ALA A 27 -18.83 5.87 10.80
CA ALA A 27 -19.56 4.63 10.51
C ALA A 27 -18.81 3.71 9.52
N MET A 28 -18.10 4.28 8.54
CA MET A 28 -17.29 3.53 7.57
C MET A 28 -16.03 2.98 8.24
N HIS A 29 -15.35 3.80 9.04
CA HIS A 29 -14.18 3.35 9.79
C HIS A 29 -14.54 2.18 10.72
N ASP A 30 -15.58 2.32 11.54
CA ASP A 30 -16.00 1.32 12.51
C ASP A 30 -16.32 -0.03 11.85
N GLN A 31 -17.02 0.01 10.70
CA GLN A 31 -17.38 -1.20 9.98
C GLN A 31 -16.17 -1.95 9.41
N LEU A 32 -15.14 -1.24 8.95
CA LEU A 32 -13.92 -1.84 8.41
C LEU A 32 -12.96 -2.30 9.53
N ASP A 33 -12.86 -1.50 10.59
CA ASP A 33 -11.96 -1.74 11.73
C ASP A 33 -12.40 -2.97 12.53
N ALA A 34 -13.72 -3.10 12.79
CA ALA A 34 -14.31 -4.27 13.45
C ALA A 34 -14.10 -5.59 12.68
N ARG A 35 -13.88 -5.52 11.36
CA ARG A 35 -13.61 -6.69 10.49
C ARG A 35 -12.13 -7.02 10.35
N THR A 36 -11.25 -6.18 10.88
CA THR A 36 -9.79 -6.31 10.70
C THR A 36 -9.13 -6.66 12.03
N ASN A 37 -8.88 -5.68 12.89
CA ASN A 37 -8.42 -5.85 14.26
C ASN A 37 -8.58 -4.53 15.03
N SER A 38 -9.70 -4.38 15.74
CA SER A 38 -10.06 -3.13 16.41
C SER A 38 -9.22 -2.78 17.64
N THR A 39 -8.33 -3.68 18.07
CA THR A 39 -7.44 -3.43 19.20
C THR A 39 -6.11 -2.81 18.79
N TRP A 40 -5.84 -2.68 17.48
CA TRP A 40 -4.57 -2.20 16.94
C TRP A 40 -4.71 -0.80 16.33
N PRO A 41 -3.61 -0.02 16.25
CA PRO A 41 -3.65 1.28 15.61
C PRO A 41 -3.82 1.15 14.09
N THR A 42 -4.85 1.81 13.55
CA THR A 42 -5.18 1.81 12.13
C THR A 42 -4.76 3.12 11.46
N THR A 43 -4.14 3.05 10.27
CA THR A 43 -3.86 4.20 9.40
C THR A 43 -4.43 3.93 8.01
N TRP A 44 -5.41 4.74 7.57
CA TRP A 44 -5.94 4.68 6.21
C TRP A 44 -5.05 5.47 5.26
N PHE A 45 -4.49 4.80 4.24
CA PHE A 45 -3.52 5.38 3.31
C PHE A 45 -4.07 5.42 1.88
N ALA A 46 -4.09 6.60 1.28
CA ALA A 46 -4.46 6.80 -0.13
C ALA A 46 -3.20 7.14 -0.96
N PRO A 47 -2.70 6.22 -1.81
CA PRO A 47 -1.53 6.48 -2.63
C PRO A 47 -1.82 7.47 -3.76
N ARG A 48 -0.84 8.31 -4.08
CA ARG A 48 -0.90 9.19 -5.25
C ARG A 48 -0.80 8.34 -6.52
N LEU A 49 -1.84 8.37 -7.35
CA LEU A 49 -1.81 7.72 -8.66
C LEU A 49 -1.05 8.57 -9.68
N HIS A 50 -0.22 7.92 -10.50
CA HIS A 50 0.36 8.53 -11.69
C HIS A 50 -0.35 8.01 -12.96
N ARG A 51 -0.28 8.78 -14.06
CA ARG A 51 -0.96 8.42 -15.32
C ARG A 51 -0.35 7.24 -16.07
N GLN A 52 0.84 6.79 -15.71
CA GLN A 52 1.47 5.63 -16.35
C GLN A 52 0.84 4.34 -15.81
N ARG A 53 0.50 3.38 -16.68
CA ARG A 53 0.13 2.04 -16.23
C ARG A 53 1.39 1.34 -15.72
N ALA A 54 1.29 0.61 -14.61
CA ALA A 54 2.33 -0.33 -14.20
C ALA A 54 2.55 -1.31 -15.36
N ARG A 55 3.67 -1.17 -16.09
CA ARG A 55 4.08 -2.13 -17.11
C ARG A 55 4.62 -3.34 -16.36
N LEU A 56 3.86 -4.44 -16.37
CA LEU A 56 4.42 -5.73 -15.98
C LEU A 56 5.57 -6.04 -16.95
N PRO A 57 6.75 -6.46 -16.44
CA PRO A 57 7.86 -6.81 -17.31
C PRO A 57 7.42 -7.93 -18.26
N THR A 58 7.67 -7.75 -19.55
CA THR A 58 7.33 -8.67 -20.63
C THR A 58 8.06 -10.03 -20.55
N SER A 59 8.94 -10.22 -19.56
CA SER A 59 9.73 -11.44 -19.36
C SER A 59 9.02 -12.52 -18.50
N ILE A 60 7.76 -12.32 -18.13
CA ILE A 60 6.93 -13.32 -17.41
C ILE A 60 5.75 -13.73 -18.31
N ARG A 61 6.07 -14.19 -19.52
CA ARG A 61 5.22 -15.04 -20.36
C ARG A 61 6.03 -16.26 -20.79
#